data_AF-A0A6I3C8N0-F1
#
_entry.id   AF-A0A6I3C8N0-F1
#
_cell.length_a   1.000
_cell.length_b   1.000
_cell.length_c   1.000
_cell.angle_alpha   90.00
_cell.angle_beta   90.00
_cell.angle_gamma   90.00
#
_symmetry.space_group_name_H-M   'P 1'
#
loop_
_entity.id
_entity.type
_entity.pdbx_description
1 polymer ?
#
loop_
_entity_poly.entity_id
_entity_poly.type
_entity_poly.pdbx_seq_one_letter_code
_entity_poly.pdbx_strand_id
1 'polypeptide(L)'
;MAPSDDPTDAWVAAGLLDPTSPDADSQSDLLNWIASFGITIEQMVKAKSSGHLDALPGAMALRPGPYSSLRDIASLLGSPLESLIDIRRATGLPPVDPDEAAFTTSDITMFRAFNDAAALFSRDELLHFSRVLGTSLRRIAEAAGEMFILDVEAPLAADSEVSLLMLARQGYEAILMTDAATAVFEPLFRAQLEQSFHTS
;
A
#
# COMPACT_ATOMS: atom_id res chain seq x y z
N MET A 1 17.06 -39.91 1.35
CA MET A 1 16.80 -38.89 2.38
C MET A 1 16.44 -37.64 1.61
N ALA A 2 15.15 -37.30 1.54
CA ALA A 2 14.75 -36.02 0.96
C ALA A 2 15.32 -34.90 1.85
N PRO A 3 15.80 -33.78 1.29
CA PRO A 3 16.15 -32.64 2.12
C PRO A 3 14.90 -32.24 2.91
N SER A 4 15.07 -31.97 4.21
CA SER A 4 14.02 -31.36 5.01
C SER A 4 13.77 -29.96 4.44
N ASP A 5 12.69 -29.79 3.69
CA ASP A 5 12.16 -28.49 3.23
C ASP A 5 11.57 -27.70 4.42
N ASP A 6 12.25 -27.70 5.57
CA ASP A 6 11.90 -26.86 6.70
C ASP A 6 12.53 -25.48 6.46
N PRO A 7 11.76 -24.42 6.18
CA PRO A 7 12.29 -23.09 5.89
C PRO A 7 13.01 -22.46 7.10
N THR A 8 12.91 -23.06 8.28
CA THR A 8 13.52 -22.61 9.53
C THR A 8 15.03 -22.34 9.39
N ASP A 9 15.81 -23.25 8.81
CA ASP A 9 17.26 -23.06 8.64
C ASP A 9 17.58 -21.85 7.76
N ALA A 10 16.78 -21.63 6.71
CA ALA A 10 16.95 -20.50 5.80
C ALA A 10 16.59 -19.17 6.50
N TRP A 11 15.57 -19.16 7.35
CA TRP A 11 15.22 -17.98 8.15
C TRP A 11 16.25 -17.65 9.21
N VAL A 12 16.82 -18.66 9.88
CA VAL A 12 17.92 -18.45 10.82
C VAL A 12 19.15 -17.90 10.10
N ALA A 13 19.52 -18.49 8.96
CA ALA A 13 20.64 -18.01 8.15
C ALA A 13 20.44 -16.57 7.63
N ALA A 14 19.21 -16.20 7.28
CA ALA A 14 18.83 -14.85 6.86
C ALA A 14 18.67 -13.85 8.03
N GLY A 15 18.83 -14.31 9.29
CA GLY A 15 18.62 -13.49 10.48
C GLY A 15 17.15 -13.09 10.71
N LEU A 16 16.19 -13.78 10.10
CA LEU A 16 14.76 -13.57 10.30
C LEU A 16 14.26 -14.19 11.60
N LEU A 17 14.79 -15.36 11.96
CA LEU A 17 14.44 -16.12 13.16
C LEU A 17 15.65 -16.29 14.09
N ASP A 18 15.46 -16.06 15.38
CA ASP A 18 16.42 -16.46 16.42
C ASP A 18 15.85 -17.67 17.19
N PRO A 19 16.41 -18.87 17.01
CA PRO A 19 15.89 -20.10 17.62
C PRO A 19 16.11 -20.14 19.14
N THR A 20 16.93 -19.24 19.69
CA THR A 20 17.18 -19.14 21.13
C THR A 20 16.24 -18.15 21.84
N SER A 21 15.45 -17.41 21.07
CA SER A 21 14.47 -16.46 21.60
C SER A 21 13.33 -17.20 22.31
N PRO A 22 12.82 -16.69 23.45
CA PRO A 22 11.59 -17.21 24.06
C PRO A 22 10.38 -17.08 23.14
N ASP A 23 10.42 -16.19 22.15
CA ASP A 23 9.35 -15.96 21.18
C ASP A 23 9.57 -16.71 19.84
N ALA A 24 10.54 -17.63 19.77
CA ALA A 24 10.93 -18.30 18.53
C ALA A 24 9.74 -19.00 17.84
N ASP A 25 8.87 -19.66 18.61
CA ASP A 25 7.68 -20.34 18.08
C ASP A 25 6.70 -19.34 17.44
N SER A 26 6.38 -18.26 18.15
CA SER A 26 5.52 -17.17 17.66
C SER A 26 6.09 -16.48 16.41
N GLN A 27 7.42 -16.29 16.36
CA GLN A 27 8.11 -15.74 15.19
C GLN A 27 8.07 -16.71 14.00
N SER A 28 8.28 -18.00 14.24
CA SER A 28 8.19 -19.03 13.22
C SER A 28 6.78 -19.12 12.63
N ASP A 29 5.74 -19.07 13.47
CA ASP A 29 4.34 -19.03 13.04
C ASP A 29 4.04 -17.82 12.14
N LEU A 30 4.54 -16.64 12.51
CA LEU A 30 4.41 -15.43 11.69
C LEU A 30 5.12 -15.58 10.34
N LEU A 31 6.36 -16.07 10.34
CA LEU A 31 7.16 -16.26 9.11
C LEU A 31 6.52 -17.29 8.17
N ASN A 32 5.99 -18.40 8.71
CA ASN A 32 5.23 -19.40 7.95
C ASN A 32 4.00 -18.77 7.29
N TRP A 33 3.25 -17.96 8.04
CA TRP A 33 2.08 -17.28 7.50
C TRP A 33 2.47 -16.26 6.42
N ILE A 34 3.50 -15.44 6.61
CA ILE A 34 4.00 -14.50 5.59
C ILE A 34 4.46 -15.27 4.33
N ALA A 35 5.20 -16.37 4.50
CA ALA A 35 5.68 -17.19 3.39
C ALA A 35 4.54 -17.80 2.57
N SER A 36 3.38 -18.07 3.19
CA SER A 36 2.20 -18.62 2.50
C SER A 36 1.63 -17.70 1.41
N PHE A 37 1.95 -16.41 1.44
CA PHE A 37 1.60 -15.44 0.39
C PHE A 37 2.59 -15.44 -0.80
N GLY A 38 3.61 -16.31 -0.78
CA GLY A 38 4.68 -16.33 -1.79
C GLY A 38 5.71 -15.21 -1.61
N ILE A 39 5.75 -14.58 -0.44
CA ILE A 39 6.70 -13.51 -0.11
C ILE A 39 8.08 -14.11 0.08
N THR A 40 9.08 -13.51 -0.58
CA THR A 40 10.46 -14.00 -0.57
C THR A 40 11.20 -13.61 0.72
N ILE A 41 12.24 -14.37 1.06
CA ILE A 41 13.14 -14.07 2.19
C ILE A 41 13.76 -12.68 2.04
N GLU A 42 14.13 -12.26 0.84
CA GLU A 42 14.70 -10.92 0.59
C GLU A 42 13.71 -9.81 0.97
N GLN A 43 12.43 -9.97 0.58
CA GLN A 43 11.37 -9.04 0.95
C GLN A 43 11.12 -9.02 2.46
N MET A 44 11.13 -10.19 3.11
CA MET A 44 11.02 -10.31 4.57
C MET A 44 12.19 -9.61 5.28
N VAL A 45 13.42 -9.82 4.83
CA VAL A 45 14.62 -9.18 5.41
C VAL A 45 14.56 -7.67 5.26
N LYS A 46 14.17 -7.18 4.08
CA LYS A 46 13.96 -5.75 3.83
C LYS A 46 12.89 -5.19 4.78
N ALA A 47 11.76 -5.86 4.92
CA ALA A 47 10.68 -5.42 5.83
C ALA A 47 11.10 -5.46 7.30
N LYS A 48 11.83 -6.50 7.74
CA LYS A 48 12.36 -6.62 9.11
C LYS A 48 13.33 -5.48 9.42
N SER A 49 14.21 -5.12 8.48
CA SER A 49 15.17 -4.01 8.67
C SER A 49 14.51 -2.65 8.92
N SER A 50 13.27 -2.49 8.45
CA SER A 50 12.46 -1.29 8.63
C SER A 50 11.42 -1.42 9.75
N GLY A 51 11.34 -2.56 10.44
CA GLY A 51 10.35 -2.81 11.50
C GLY A 51 8.91 -3.03 11.02
N HIS A 52 8.71 -3.49 9.79
CA HIS A 52 7.37 -3.67 9.16
C HIS A 52 7.14 -5.11 8.68
N LEU A 53 7.77 -6.11 9.30
CA LEU A 53 7.69 -7.51 8.85
C LEU A 53 6.28 -8.09 8.98
N ASP A 54 5.62 -7.80 10.09
CA ASP A 54 4.24 -8.18 10.41
C ASP A 54 3.20 -7.52 9.48
N ALA A 55 3.42 -6.26 9.11
CA ALA A 55 2.56 -5.52 8.20
C ALA A 55 2.79 -5.86 6.71
N LEU A 56 3.83 -6.64 6.38
CA LEU A 56 4.25 -6.87 4.99
C LEU A 56 3.16 -7.50 4.12
N PRO A 57 2.43 -8.56 4.53
CA PRO A 57 1.31 -9.09 3.74
C PRO A 57 0.23 -8.04 3.49
N GLY A 58 -0.08 -7.22 4.50
CA GLY A 58 -1.02 -6.10 4.38
C GLY A 58 -0.53 -5.07 3.36
N ALA A 59 0.73 -4.66 3.44
CA ALA A 59 1.31 -3.71 2.47
C ALA A 59 1.25 -4.23 1.02
N MET A 60 1.48 -5.53 0.82
CA MET A 60 1.37 -6.15 -0.51
C MET A 60 -0.09 -6.26 -0.98
N ALA A 61 -1.02 -6.54 -0.08
CA ALA A 61 -2.45 -6.58 -0.39
C ALA A 61 -3.05 -5.19 -0.65
N LEU A 62 -2.51 -4.14 -0.02
CA LEU A 62 -2.98 -2.76 -0.18
C LEU A 62 -2.76 -2.25 -1.61
N ARG A 63 -1.67 -2.68 -2.25
CA ARG A 63 -1.33 -2.31 -3.64
C ARG A 63 -0.90 -3.56 -4.43
N PRO A 64 -1.88 -4.40 -4.81
CA PRO A 64 -1.60 -5.67 -5.45
C PRO A 64 -1.34 -5.51 -6.95
N GLY A 65 -0.61 -6.48 -7.51
CA GLY A 65 -0.52 -6.68 -8.96
C GLY A 65 0.90 -6.60 -9.53
N PRO A 66 1.04 -6.83 -10.85
CA PRO A 66 2.30 -6.62 -11.52
C PRO A 66 2.69 -5.16 -11.41
N TYR A 67 3.97 -4.92 -11.11
CA TYR A 67 4.49 -3.57 -11.03
C TYR A 67 5.10 -3.15 -12.36
N SER A 68 4.75 -1.95 -12.83
CA SER A 68 5.34 -1.29 -13.98
C SER A 68 6.20 -0.13 -13.53
N SER A 69 7.20 0.24 -14.34
CA SER A 69 7.96 1.47 -14.12
C SER A 69 7.19 2.69 -14.61
N LEU A 70 7.52 3.89 -14.11
CA LEU A 70 6.89 5.12 -14.61
C LEU A 70 7.20 5.35 -16.10
N ARG A 71 8.37 4.88 -16.55
CA ARG A 71 8.78 4.90 -17.97
C ARG A 71 7.93 4.00 -18.85
N ASP A 72 7.60 2.80 -18.38
CA ASP A 72 6.70 1.89 -19.09
C ASP A 72 5.31 2.49 -19.20
N ILE A 73 4.81 3.10 -18.13
CA ILE A 73 3.49 3.75 -18.12
C ILE A 73 3.46 4.95 -19.08
N ALA A 74 4.50 5.80 -19.08
CA ALA A 74 4.62 6.92 -20.01
C ALA A 74 4.54 6.44 -21.47
N SER A 75 5.27 5.35 -21.77
CA SER A 75 5.28 4.73 -23.10
C SER A 75 3.92 4.14 -23.46
N LEU A 76 3.26 3.45 -22.52
CA LEU A 76 1.93 2.86 -22.69
C LEU A 76 0.83 3.91 -22.96
N LEU A 77 0.92 5.07 -22.31
CA LEU A 77 -0.08 6.13 -22.42
C LEU A 77 0.20 7.12 -23.55
N GLY A 78 1.38 7.05 -24.18
CA GLY A 78 1.82 8.03 -25.18
C GLY A 78 2.05 9.42 -24.57
N SER A 79 2.39 9.48 -23.29
CA SER A 79 2.54 10.73 -22.52
C SER A 79 4.01 11.02 -22.21
N PRO A 80 4.43 12.29 -22.10
CA PRO A 80 5.77 12.62 -21.61
C PRO A 80 5.97 12.12 -20.17
N LEU A 81 7.10 11.46 -19.90
CA LEU A 81 7.46 10.98 -18.55
C LEU A 81 7.38 12.10 -17.50
N GLU A 82 7.85 13.31 -17.84
CA GLU A 82 7.79 14.48 -16.96
C GLU A 82 6.36 14.86 -16.55
N SER A 83 5.35 14.61 -17.39
CA SER A 83 3.97 14.87 -17.02
C SER A 83 3.50 13.93 -15.89
N LEU A 84 3.89 12.66 -15.93
CA LEU A 84 3.56 11.68 -14.88
C LEU A 84 4.30 12.01 -13.58
N ILE A 85 5.57 12.41 -13.67
CA ILE A 85 6.38 12.87 -12.53
C ILE A 85 5.73 14.09 -11.88
N ASP A 86 5.31 15.07 -12.67
CA ASP A 86 4.69 16.29 -12.16
C ASP A 86 3.32 16.04 -11.52
N ILE A 87 2.49 15.17 -12.10
CA ILE A 87 1.22 14.74 -11.49
C ILE A 87 1.49 14.08 -10.13
N ARG A 88 2.43 13.13 -10.07
CA ARG A 88 2.79 12.44 -8.82
C ARG A 88 3.32 13.40 -7.76
N ARG A 89 4.17 14.34 -8.15
CA ARG A 89 4.67 15.39 -7.26
C ARG A 89 3.53 16.29 -6.78
N ALA A 90 2.62 16.66 -7.68
CA ALA A 90 1.48 17.50 -7.35
C ALA A 90 0.52 16.83 -6.36
N THR A 91 0.31 15.51 -6.44
CA THR A 91 -0.49 14.78 -5.45
C THR A 91 0.21 14.61 -4.09
N GLY A 92 1.47 15.04 -3.96
CA GLY A 92 2.24 14.99 -2.72
C GLY A 92 2.79 13.61 -2.37
N LEU A 93 2.76 12.67 -3.33
CA LEU A 93 3.32 11.33 -3.16
C LEU A 93 4.85 11.36 -3.29
N PRO A 94 5.58 10.49 -2.56
CA PRO A 94 7.04 10.48 -2.58
C PRO A 94 7.59 10.16 -3.99
N PRO A 95 8.76 10.71 -4.34
CA PRO A 95 9.42 10.38 -5.61
C PRO A 95 9.74 8.88 -5.65
N VAL A 96 9.68 8.34 -6.86
CA VAL A 96 10.03 6.95 -7.19
C VAL A 96 10.98 7.01 -8.37
N ASP A 97 11.98 6.14 -8.41
CA ASP A 97 12.87 6.05 -9.57
C ASP A 97 12.00 5.73 -10.81
N PRO A 98 12.09 6.50 -11.92
CA PRO A 98 11.28 6.27 -13.11
C PRO A 98 11.43 4.87 -13.72
N ASP A 99 12.53 4.17 -13.44
CA ASP A 99 12.85 2.84 -13.92
C ASP A 99 12.52 1.74 -12.87
N GLU A 100 12.12 2.10 -11.65
CA GLU A 100 11.67 1.16 -10.62
C GLU A 100 10.24 0.66 -10.91
N ALA A 101 10.08 -0.66 -10.94
CA ALA A 101 8.78 -1.31 -11.05
C ALA A 101 8.01 -1.19 -9.73
N ALA A 102 7.25 -0.10 -9.56
CA ALA A 102 6.53 0.21 -8.33
C ALA A 102 5.01 0.49 -8.51
N PHE A 103 4.52 0.57 -9.75
CA PHE A 103 3.16 1.04 -10.04
C PHE A 103 2.24 -0.08 -10.48
N THR A 104 1.06 -0.17 -9.87
CA THR A 104 0.04 -1.20 -10.14
C THR A 104 -0.86 -0.81 -11.29
N THR A 105 -1.74 -1.73 -11.72
CA THR A 105 -2.79 -1.44 -12.71
C THR A 105 -3.69 -0.27 -12.30
N SER A 106 -3.98 -0.10 -11.00
CA SER A 106 -4.78 1.02 -10.51
C SER A 106 -4.06 2.36 -10.69
N ASP A 107 -2.73 2.40 -10.55
CA ASP A 107 -1.94 3.60 -10.86
C ASP A 107 -1.98 3.94 -12.34
N ILE A 108 -1.92 2.92 -13.21
CA ILE A 108 -2.04 3.10 -14.66
C ILE A 108 -3.41 3.73 -14.99
N THR A 109 -4.48 3.24 -14.37
CA THR A 109 -5.83 3.80 -14.51
C THR A 109 -5.88 5.27 -14.05
N MET A 110 -5.26 5.59 -12.91
CA MET A 110 -5.15 6.97 -12.42
C MET A 110 -4.41 7.87 -13.41
N PHE A 111 -3.22 7.46 -13.88
CA PHE A 111 -2.44 8.25 -14.85
C PHE A 111 -3.16 8.41 -16.19
N ARG A 112 -3.89 7.39 -16.64
CA ARG A 112 -4.74 7.48 -17.84
C ARG A 112 -5.82 8.54 -17.67
N ALA A 113 -6.52 8.56 -16.53
CA ALA A 113 -7.54 9.58 -16.26
C ALA A 113 -6.97 11.01 -16.28
N PHE A 114 -5.78 11.22 -15.71
CA PHE A 114 -5.10 12.52 -15.79
C PHE A 114 -4.67 12.87 -17.22
N ASN A 115 -4.20 11.89 -18.00
CA ASN A 115 -3.84 12.09 -19.40
C ASN A 115 -5.06 12.47 -20.26
N ASP A 116 -6.20 11.82 -20.04
CA ASP A 116 -7.45 12.13 -20.74
C ASP A 116 -7.95 13.54 -20.35
N ALA A 117 -7.84 13.91 -19.08
CA ALA A 117 -8.20 15.25 -18.60
C ALA A 117 -7.31 16.36 -19.20
N ALA A 118 -6.05 16.06 -19.55
CA ALA A 118 -5.14 17.00 -20.20
C ALA A 118 -5.59 17.44 -21.62
N ALA A 119 -6.55 16.74 -22.22
CA ALA A 119 -7.18 17.17 -23.46
C ALA A 119 -8.21 18.30 -23.26
N LEU A 120 -8.69 18.51 -22.03
CA LEU A 120 -9.79 19.44 -21.71
C LEU A 120 -9.35 20.62 -20.84
N PHE A 121 -8.35 20.42 -19.98
CA PHE A 121 -7.94 21.40 -18.98
C PHE A 121 -6.49 21.84 -19.18
N SER A 122 -6.15 23.06 -18.74
CA SER A 122 -4.77 23.52 -18.80
C SER A 122 -3.89 22.73 -17.82
N ARG A 123 -2.58 22.68 -18.11
CA ARG A 123 -1.60 22.02 -17.23
C ARG A 123 -1.64 22.59 -15.81
N ASP A 124 -1.70 23.92 -15.69
CA ASP A 124 -1.67 24.60 -14.39
C ASP A 124 -2.91 24.26 -13.55
N GLU A 125 -4.10 24.23 -14.17
CA GLU A 125 -5.35 23.83 -13.51
C GLU A 125 -5.31 22.36 -13.07
N LEU A 126 -4.82 21.45 -13.91
CA LEU A 126 -4.70 20.04 -13.55
C LEU A 126 -3.73 19.81 -12.39
N LEU A 127 -2.58 20.46 -12.40
CA LEU A 127 -1.63 20.37 -11.30
C LEU A 127 -2.18 21.03 -10.04
N HIS A 128 -2.95 22.12 -10.15
CA HIS A 128 -3.64 22.73 -9.02
C HIS A 128 -4.66 21.77 -8.41
N PHE A 129 -5.55 21.21 -9.22
CA PHE A 129 -6.52 20.20 -8.81
C PHE A 129 -5.84 18.98 -8.16
N SER A 130 -4.75 18.48 -8.76
CA SER A 130 -3.99 17.33 -8.23
C SER A 130 -3.45 17.59 -6.82
N ARG A 131 -3.02 18.83 -6.51
CA ARG A 131 -2.58 19.22 -5.15
C ARG A 131 -3.73 19.21 -4.16
N VAL A 132 -4.88 19.77 -4.53
CA VAL A 132 -6.07 19.76 -3.66
C VAL A 132 -6.53 18.32 -3.40
N LEU A 133 -6.56 17.49 -4.44
CA LEU A 133 -6.92 16.08 -4.34
C LEU A 133 -5.97 15.32 -3.42
N GLY A 134 -4.65 15.43 -3.65
CA GLY A 134 -3.65 14.74 -2.86
C GLY A 134 -3.67 15.14 -1.38
N THR A 135 -3.74 16.45 -1.10
CA THR A 135 -3.83 16.95 0.29
C THR A 135 -5.10 16.50 1.00
N SER A 136 -6.23 16.44 0.29
CA SER A 136 -7.51 15.98 0.87
C SER A 136 -7.51 14.48 1.14
N LEU A 137 -7.03 13.68 0.17
CA LEU A 137 -6.91 12.22 0.33
C LEU A 137 -5.95 11.85 1.45
N ARG A 138 -4.84 12.58 1.63
CA ARG A 138 -3.93 12.37 2.76
C ARG A 138 -4.65 12.54 4.10
N ARG A 139 -5.45 13.61 4.25
CA ARG A 139 -6.22 13.86 5.48
C ARG A 139 -7.27 12.78 5.73
N ILE A 140 -7.91 12.28 4.67
CA ILE A 140 -8.85 11.16 4.76
C ILE A 140 -8.12 9.88 5.20
N ALA A 141 -6.96 9.59 4.62
CA ALA A 141 -6.15 8.44 4.96
C ALA A 141 -5.63 8.50 6.41
N GLU A 142 -5.19 9.68 6.87
CA GLU A 142 -4.80 9.93 8.27
C GLU A 142 -5.98 9.63 9.22
N ALA A 143 -7.17 10.17 8.95
CA ALA A 143 -8.36 9.91 9.76
C ALA A 143 -8.78 8.43 9.74
N ALA A 144 -8.68 7.75 8.60
CA ALA A 144 -8.96 6.32 8.50
C ALA A 144 -7.95 5.49 9.30
N GLY A 145 -6.66 5.85 9.25
CA GLY A 145 -5.61 5.22 10.04
C GLY A 145 -5.78 5.44 11.54
N GLU A 146 -6.15 6.65 11.97
CA GLU A 146 -6.47 6.95 13.37
C GLU A 146 -7.66 6.11 13.87
N MET A 147 -8.73 5.99 13.07
CA MET A 147 -9.88 5.14 13.39
C MET A 147 -9.46 3.67 13.56
N PHE A 148 -8.61 3.15 12.67
CA PHE A 148 -8.11 1.78 12.76
C PHE A 148 -7.28 1.55 14.04
N ILE A 149 -6.37 2.47 14.35
CA ILE A 149 -5.53 2.37 15.56
C ILE A 149 -6.40 2.36 16.82
N LEU A 150 -7.40 3.25 16.89
CA LEU A 150 -8.25 3.41 18.06
C LEU A 150 -9.23 2.25 18.26
N ASP A 151 -9.86 1.78 17.17
CA ASP A 151 -10.97 0.84 17.25
C ASP A 151 -10.56 -0.63 17.03
N VAL A 152 -9.39 -0.90 16.45
CA VAL A 152 -8.91 -2.26 16.15
C VAL A 152 -7.59 -2.56 16.85
N GLU A 153 -6.54 -1.76 16.64
CA GLU A 153 -5.19 -2.09 17.12
C GLU A 153 -5.07 -1.95 18.64
N ALA A 154 -5.50 -0.82 19.21
CA ALA A 154 -5.38 -0.56 20.64
C ALA A 154 -6.13 -1.56 21.54
N PRO A 155 -7.37 -1.99 21.22
CA PRO A 155 -8.05 -3.06 21.96
C PRO A 155 -7.31 -4.40 21.91
N LEU A 156 -6.74 -4.77 20.77
CA LEU A 156 -6.01 -6.03 20.60
C LEU A 156 -4.66 -6.01 21.33
N ALA A 157 -3.93 -4.89 21.26
CA ALA A 157 -2.64 -4.74 21.92
C ALA A 157 -2.75 -4.68 23.45
N ALA A 158 -3.92 -4.31 24.00
CA ALA A 158 -4.18 -4.32 25.44
C ALA A 158 -4.37 -5.73 26.02
N ASP A 159 -4.60 -6.73 25.17
CA ASP A 159 -4.76 -8.12 25.57
C ASP A 159 -3.42 -8.87 25.46
N SER A 160 -2.84 -9.17 26.62
CA SER A 160 -1.54 -9.84 26.74
C SER A 160 -1.52 -11.29 26.23
N GLU A 161 -2.68 -11.88 25.94
CA GLU A 161 -2.79 -13.23 25.38
C GLU A 161 -2.75 -13.24 23.84
N VAL A 162 -2.79 -12.06 23.19
CA VAL A 162 -2.80 -11.97 21.73
C VAL A 162 -1.41 -12.24 21.15
N SER A 163 -1.31 -13.23 20.26
CA SER A 163 -0.06 -13.55 19.58
C SER A 163 0.27 -12.56 18.46
N LEU A 164 1.56 -12.41 18.14
CA LEU A 164 2.04 -11.58 17.02
C LEU A 164 1.36 -11.94 15.70
N LEU A 165 1.14 -13.24 15.45
CA LEU A 165 0.45 -13.71 14.26
C LEU A 165 -1.01 -13.23 14.21
N MET A 166 -1.70 -13.18 15.35
CA MET A 166 -3.08 -12.69 15.40
C MET A 166 -3.16 -11.20 15.09
N LEU A 167 -2.26 -10.38 15.63
CA LEU A 167 -2.16 -8.96 15.28
C LEU A 167 -1.92 -8.75 13.78
N ALA A 168 -0.93 -9.47 13.22
CA ALA A 168 -0.60 -9.39 11.80
C ALA A 168 -1.79 -9.79 10.90
N ARG A 169 -2.53 -10.84 11.26
CA ARG A 169 -3.74 -11.27 10.54
C ARG A 169 -4.86 -10.24 10.59
N GLN A 170 -5.10 -9.63 11.75
CA GLN A 170 -6.12 -8.59 11.89
C GLN A 170 -5.77 -7.34 11.08
N GLY A 171 -4.50 -6.91 11.12
CA GLY A 171 -4.01 -5.82 10.26
C GLY A 171 -4.21 -6.14 8.77
N TYR A 172 -3.88 -7.36 8.35
CA TYR A 172 -4.12 -7.82 6.98
C TYR A 172 -5.61 -7.83 6.59
N GLU A 173 -6.49 -8.34 7.46
CA GLU A 173 -7.95 -8.34 7.24
C GLU A 173 -8.50 -6.91 7.09
N ALA A 174 -8.01 -5.97 7.88
CA ALA A 174 -8.40 -4.57 7.77
C ALA A 174 -7.97 -3.94 6.44
N ILE A 175 -6.79 -4.29 5.92
CA ILE A 175 -6.38 -3.86 4.57
C ILE A 175 -7.35 -4.36 3.52
N LEU A 176 -7.86 -5.60 3.63
CA LEU A 176 -8.84 -6.12 2.68
C LEU A 176 -10.17 -5.35 2.71
N MET A 177 -10.47 -4.64 3.78
CA MET A 177 -11.65 -3.76 3.87
C MET A 177 -11.47 -2.42 3.14
N THR A 178 -10.26 -2.10 2.67
CA THR A 178 -9.98 -0.85 1.93
C THR A 178 -10.85 -0.72 0.67
N ASP A 179 -11.16 -1.82 -0.01
CA ASP A 179 -12.05 -1.80 -1.18
C ASP A 179 -13.46 -1.34 -0.80
N ALA A 180 -13.99 -1.78 0.34
CA ALA A 180 -15.28 -1.32 0.84
C ALA A 180 -15.24 0.16 1.25
N ALA A 181 -14.14 0.61 1.85
CA ALA A 181 -13.95 2.00 2.21
C ALA A 181 -13.87 2.91 0.97
N THR A 182 -13.20 2.49 -0.09
CA THR A 182 -13.07 3.29 -1.32
C THR A 182 -14.37 3.32 -2.14
N ALA A 183 -15.24 2.32 -2.00
CA ALA A 183 -16.55 2.29 -2.67
C ALA A 183 -17.46 3.48 -2.32
N VAL A 184 -17.26 4.12 -1.16
CA VAL A 184 -18.05 5.31 -0.77
C VAL A 184 -17.55 6.60 -1.43
N PHE A 185 -16.32 6.61 -1.96
CA PHE A 185 -15.70 7.83 -2.49
C PHE A 185 -16.38 8.32 -3.75
N GLU A 186 -16.67 7.43 -4.71
CA GLU A 186 -17.31 7.84 -5.97
C GLU A 186 -18.70 8.47 -5.74
N PRO A 187 -19.65 7.84 -5.02
CA PRO A 187 -20.95 8.44 -4.76
C PRO A 187 -20.87 9.76 -4.02
N LEU A 188 -20.00 9.86 -2.99
CA LEU A 188 -19.82 11.09 -2.23
C LEU A 188 -19.24 12.21 -3.10
N PHE A 189 -18.23 11.91 -3.93
CA PHE A 189 -17.64 12.88 -4.83
C PHE A 189 -18.68 13.43 -5.82
N ARG A 190 -19.51 12.57 -6.40
CA ARG A 190 -20.60 12.98 -7.31
C ARG A 190 -21.61 13.89 -6.60
N ALA A 191 -21.99 13.57 -5.37
CA ALA A 191 -22.89 14.41 -4.57
C ALA A 191 -22.27 15.78 -4.24
N GLN A 192 -20.98 15.83 -3.91
CA GLN A 192 -20.27 17.09 -3.66
C GLN A 192 -20.18 17.96 -4.93
N LEU A 193 -19.93 17.35 -6.09
CA LEU A 193 -19.97 18.05 -7.38
C LEU A 193 -21.36 18.63 -7.66
N GLU A 194 -22.42 17.84 -7.47
CA GLU A 194 -23.80 18.31 -7.63
C GLU A 194 -24.07 19.54 -6.76
N GLN A 195 -23.68 19.51 -5.48
CA GLN A 195 -23.85 20.65 -4.57
C GLN A 195 -23.06 21.90 -5.04
N SER A 196 -21.86 21.71 -5.59
CA SER A 196 -21.04 22.84 -6.07
C SER A 196 -21.70 23.61 -7.21
N PHE A 197 -22.46 22.94 -8.09
CA PHE A 197 -23.17 23.58 -9.20
C PHE A 197 -24.41 24.36 -8.76
N HIS A 198 -25.00 24.02 -7.62
CA HIS A 198 -26.16 24.75 -7.07
C HIS A 198 -25.77 25.99 -6.26
N THR A 199 -24.50 26.11 -5.90
CA THR A 199 -23.96 27.20 -5.07
C THR A 199 -23.19 28.25 -5.88
N SER A 200 -23.12 28.07 -7.21
CA SER A 200 -22.46 28.97 -8.17
C SER A 200 -23.49 29.80 -8.95
#